data_AF-A0A354C5V7-F1
#
_entry.id   AF-A0A354C5V7-F1
#
_cell.length_a   1.000
_cell.length_b   1.000
_cell.length_c   1.000
_cell.angle_alpha   90.00
_cell.angle_beta   90.00
_cell.angle_gamma   90.00
#
_symmetry.space_group_name_H-M   'P 1'
#
loop_
_entity.id
_entity.type
_entity.pdbx_description
1 polymer ?
#
loop_
_entity_poly.entity_id
_entity_poly.type
_entity_poly.pdbx_seq_one_letter_code
_entity_poly.pdbx_strand_id
1 'polypeptide(L)'
;MIHITAESETQTRRKMIRQALKEKAPLTYSELETSGKLQQFLEDHDAEMMMSYDNAKNRAWEETLATFLEFSDPPSLDETSSPM
;
A
#
# COMPACT_ATOMS: atom_id res chain seq x y z
N MET A 1 -25.67 -6.06 3.57
CA MET A 1 -24.30 -5.97 3.01
C MET A 1 -23.77 -4.61 3.44
N ILE A 2 -22.84 -4.56 4.39
CA ILE A 2 -22.40 -3.28 4.98
C ILE A 2 -21.53 -2.60 3.92
N HIS A 3 -22.08 -1.55 3.29
CA HIS A 3 -21.26 -0.58 2.55
C HIS A 3 -20.40 0.15 3.57
N ILE A 4 -19.25 -0.43 3.92
CA ILE A 4 -18.16 0.32 4.51
C ILE A 4 -17.68 1.22 3.36
N THR A 5 -18.12 2.47 3.36
CA THR A 5 -17.72 3.45 2.36
C THR A 5 -16.23 3.75 2.54
N ALA A 6 -15.48 3.96 1.46
CA ALA A 6 -14.04 4.27 1.50
C ALA A 6 -13.70 5.45 2.45
N GLU A 7 -14.66 6.34 2.66
CA GLU A 7 -14.58 7.44 3.60
C GLU A 7 -14.56 6.98 5.07
N SER A 8 -15.34 5.94 5.41
CA SER A 8 -15.35 5.35 6.76
C SER A 8 -14.05 4.62 7.10
N GLU A 9 -13.40 3.99 6.11
CA GLU A 9 -12.09 3.37 6.28
C GLU A 9 -11.01 4.44 6.46
N THR A 10 -11.06 5.50 5.67
CA THR A 10 -10.14 6.64 5.77
C THR A 10 -10.22 7.32 7.13
N GLN A 11 -11.44 7.56 7.64
CA GLN A 11 -11.60 8.07 9.00
C GLN A 11 -11.04 7.11 10.06
N THR A 12 -11.22 5.80 9.86
CA THR A 12 -10.71 4.80 10.81
C THR A 12 -9.18 4.79 10.82
N ARG A 13 -8.52 4.81 9.65
CA ARG A 13 -7.06 4.89 9.55
C ARG A 13 -6.53 6.17 10.20
N ARG A 14 -7.11 7.33 9.90
CA ARG A 14 -6.72 8.62 10.52
C ARG A 14 -6.85 8.61 12.05
N LYS A 15 -7.89 7.97 12.60
CA LYS A 15 -8.03 7.78 14.06
C LYS A 15 -6.89 6.93 14.63
N MET A 16 -6.52 5.84 13.96
CA MET A 16 -5.39 5.01 14.38
C MET A 16 -4.07 5.77 14.30
N ILE A 17 -3.81 6.51 13.22
CA ILE A 17 -2.62 7.36 13.07
C ILE A 17 -2.55 8.41 14.17
N ARG A 18 -3.69 9.06 14.49
CA ARG A 18 -3.76 10.03 15.59
C ARG A 18 -3.40 9.40 16.93
N GLN A 19 -3.93 8.21 17.22
CA GLN A 19 -3.63 7.50 18.46
C GLN A 19 -2.16 7.10 18.53
N ALA A 20 -1.61 6.53 17.45
CA ALA A 20 -0.21 6.16 17.36
C ALA A 20 0.72 7.39 17.53
N LEU A 21 0.38 8.51 16.91
CA LEU A 21 1.12 9.77 17.06
C LEU A 21 1.14 10.23 18.53
N LYS A 22 -0.01 10.18 19.20
CA LYS A 22 -0.13 10.54 20.62
C LYS A 22 0.69 9.62 21.54
N GLU A 23 0.73 8.32 21.24
CA GLU A 23 1.45 7.33 22.04
C GLU A 23 2.97 7.35 21.78
N LYS A 24 3.38 7.49 20.52
CA LYS A 24 4.78 7.33 20.09
C LYS A 24 5.54 8.66 20.05
N ALA A 25 4.85 9.77 19.79
CA ALA A 25 5.44 11.10 19.68
C ALA A 25 4.53 12.17 20.33
N PRO A 26 4.31 12.09 21.67
CA PRO A 26 3.37 12.98 22.37
C PRO A 26 3.73 14.47 22.26
N LEU A 27 5.02 14.81 22.18
CA LEU A 27 5.47 16.20 21.99
C LEU A 27 5.05 16.72 20.61
N THR A 28 5.33 15.96 19.55
CA THR A 28 4.92 16.28 18.17
C THR A 28 3.40 16.38 18.06
N TYR A 29 2.65 15.49 18.71
CA TYR A 29 1.19 15.58 18.78
C TYR A 29 0.74 16.93 19.38
N SER A 30 1.31 17.33 20.52
CA SER A 30 0.98 18.59 21.20
C SER A 30 1.31 19.81 20.35
N GLU A 31 2.47 19.82 19.69
CA GLU A 31 2.88 20.89 18.77
C GLU A 31 1.96 21.01 17.56
N LEU A 32 1.56 19.88 16.97
CA LEU A 32 0.63 19.85 15.84
C LEU A 32 -0.79 20.29 16.25
N GLU A 33 -1.22 19.93 17.46
CA GLU A 33 -2.53 20.33 18.00
C GLU A 33 -2.55 21.83 18.30
N THR A 34 -1.53 22.35 18.99
CA THR A 34 -1.42 23.79 19.33
C THR A 34 -1.21 24.69 18.11
N SER A 35 -0.52 24.19 17.07
CA SER A 35 -0.34 24.92 15.81
C SER A 35 -1.53 24.80 14.85
N GLY A 36 -2.55 24.01 15.17
CA GLY A 36 -3.71 23.75 14.31
C GLY A 36 -3.40 22.92 13.05
N LYS A 37 -2.19 22.36 12.95
CA LYS A 37 -1.73 21.57 11.79
C LYS A 37 -2.03 20.07 11.91
N LEU A 38 -2.59 19.63 13.04
CA LEU A 38 -2.85 18.22 13.30
C LEU A 38 -3.70 17.56 12.21
N GLN A 39 -4.76 18.22 11.74
CA GLN A 39 -5.60 17.63 10.70
C GLN A 39 -4.79 17.42 9.42
N GLN A 40 -4.14 18.46 8.90
CA GLN A 40 -3.33 18.38 7.68
C GLN A 40 -2.28 17.26 7.77
N PHE A 41 -1.57 17.16 8.90
CA PHE A 41 -0.60 16.10 9.13
C PHE A 41 -1.23 14.70 9.01
N LEU A 42 -2.42 14.49 9.58
CA LEU A 42 -3.11 13.19 9.49
C LEU A 42 -3.55 12.86 8.06
N GLU A 43 -3.90 13.87 7.25
CA GLU A 43 -4.29 13.67 5.86
C GLU A 43 -3.08 13.31 4.99
N ASP A 44 -2.00 14.08 5.12
CA ASP A 44 -0.76 13.89 4.37
C ASP A 44 -0.14 12.52 4.69
N HIS A 45 -0.07 12.17 5.99
CA HIS A 45 0.48 10.90 6.43
C HIS A 45 -0.39 9.70 6.02
N ASP A 46 -1.72 9.81 6.01
CA ASP A 46 -2.59 8.73 5.49
C ASP A 46 -2.37 8.56 3.98
N ALA A 47 -2.27 9.66 3.22
CA ALA A 47 -2.03 9.62 1.78
C ALA A 47 -0.68 8.98 1.44
N GLU A 48 0.40 9.37 2.14
CA GLU A 48 1.74 8.79 1.96
C GLU A 48 1.75 7.29 2.26
N MET A 49 1.10 6.88 3.37
CA MET A 49 0.99 5.47 3.75
C MET A 49 0.23 4.65 2.70
N MET A 50 -0.90 5.17 2.21
CA MET A 50 -1.70 4.48 1.19
C MET A 50 -0.98 4.39 -0.16
N MET A 51 -0.26 5.46 -0.55
CA MET A 51 0.57 5.44 -1.76
C MET A 51 1.68 4.39 -1.67
N SER A 52 2.37 4.30 -0.52
CA SER A 52 3.38 3.28 -0.28
C SER A 52 2.78 1.86 -0.33
N TYR A 53 1.62 1.66 0.29
CA TYR A 53 0.89 0.40 0.25
C TYR A 53 0.51 -0.01 -1.18
N ASP A 54 -0.05 0.91 -1.97
CA ASP A 54 -0.44 0.63 -3.35
C ASP A 54 0.76 0.32 -4.24
N ASN A 55 1.88 1.03 -4.06
CA ASN A 55 3.12 0.74 -4.77
C ASN A 55 3.66 -0.66 -4.42
N ALA A 56 3.69 -1.02 -3.13
CA ALA A 56 4.12 -2.34 -2.70
C ALA A 56 3.21 -3.45 -3.24
N LYS A 57 1.90 -3.22 -3.23
CA LYS A 57 0.90 -4.12 -3.81
C LYS A 57 1.12 -4.33 -5.30
N ASN A 58 1.33 -3.26 -6.06
CA ASN A 58 1.58 -3.33 -7.51
C ASN A 58 2.88 -4.10 -7.80
N ARG A 59 3.95 -3.80 -7.07
CA ARG A 59 5.22 -4.52 -7.20
C ARG A 59 5.08 -6.01 -6.89
N ALA A 60 4.38 -6.36 -5.83
CA ALA A 60 4.14 -7.77 -5.48
C ALA A 60 3.35 -8.49 -6.58
N TRP A 61 2.39 -7.81 -7.22
CA TRP A 61 1.68 -8.34 -8.39
C TRP A 61 2.58 -8.55 -9.60
N GLU A 62 3.44 -7.59 -9.92
CA GLU A 62 4.42 -7.69 -11.01
C GLU A 62 5.39 -8.87 -10.78
N GLU A 63 5.94 -8.99 -9.57
CA GLU A 63 6.85 -10.07 -9.18
C GLU A 63 6.15 -11.45 -9.25
N THR A 64 4.91 -11.53 -8.78
CA THR A 64 4.12 -12.77 -8.83
C THR A 64 3.80 -13.16 -10.28
N LEU A 65 3.42 -12.20 -11.12
CA LEU A 65 3.11 -12.45 -12.52
C LEU A 65 4.36 -12.87 -13.30
N ALA A 66 5.49 -12.19 -13.09
CA ALA A 66 6.76 -12.54 -13.71
C ALA A 66 7.17 -13.97 -13.34
N THR A 67 7.07 -14.32 -12.05
CA THR A 67 7.35 -15.69 -11.58
C THR A 67 6.45 -16.71 -12.29
N PHE A 68 5.13 -16.47 -12.31
CA PHE A 68 4.18 -17.41 -12.90
C PHE A 68 4.37 -17.59 -14.42
N LEU A 69 4.67 -16.49 -15.13
CA LEU A 69 4.93 -16.53 -16.57
C LEU A 69 6.28 -17.21 -16.90
N GLU A 70 7.32 -16.99 -16.11
CA GLU A 70 8.62 -17.67 -16.25
C GLU A 70 8.48 -19.19 -16.10
N PHE A 71 7.59 -19.68 -15.24
CA PHE A 71 7.26 -21.11 -15.13
C PHE A 71 6.45 -21.65 -16.32
N SER A 72 5.78 -20.78 -17.07
CA SER A 72 4.82 -21.17 -18.12
C SER A 72 5.38 -21.06 -19.54
N ASP A 73 6.58 -20.49 -19.72
CA ASP A 73 7.25 -20.50 -21.03
C ASP A 73 7.69 -21.93 -21.36
N PRO A 74 7.05 -22.61 -22.36
CA PRO A 74 7.57 -23.88 -22.81
C PRO A 74 8.98 -23.63 -23.37
N PRO A 75 9.97 -24.50 -23.09
CA PRO A 75 11.24 -24.43 -23.82
C PRO A 75 10.87 -24.49 -25.29
N SER A 76 11.23 -23.45 -26.04
CA SER A 76 10.99 -23.38 -27.49
C SER A 76 11.46 -24.71 -28.07
N LEU A 77 10.50 -25.56 -28.45
CA LEU A 77 10.77 -26.84 -29.06
C LEU A 77 11.57 -26.53 -30.31
N ASP A 78 12.84 -26.89 -30.26
CA ASP A 78 13.75 -26.82 -31.40
C ASP A 78 13.16 -27.73 -32.49
N GLU A 79 12.41 -27.13 -33.42
CA GLU A 79 11.83 -27.80 -34.60
C GLU A 79 12.90 -28.21 -35.62
N THR A 80 14.09 -28.63 -35.19
CA THR A 80 15.17 -29.08 -36.09
C THR A 80 15.44 -30.58 -36.06
N SER A 81 14.73 -31.35 -35.23
CA SER A 81 14.86 -32.82 -35.23
C SER A 81 13.60 -33.50 -35.76
N SER A 82 13.29 -33.29 -37.04
CA SER A 82 12.54 -34.26 -37.83
C SER A 82 13.53 -35.25 -38.44
N PRO A 83 13.59 -36.51 -37.99
CA PRO A 83 14.27 -37.55 -38.74
C PRO A 83 13.33 -38.01 -39.87
N MET A 84 13.82 -37.95 -41.12
CA MET A 84 13.23 -38.70 -42.24
C MET A 84 13.37 -40.21 -42.02
#